data_AF-A0A4W4E3A8-F1
#
_entry.id   AF-A0A4W4E3A8-F1
#
_cell.length_a   1.000
_cell.length_b   1.000
_cell.length_c   1.000
_cell.angle_alpha   90.00
_cell.angle_beta   90.00
_cell.angle_gamma   90.00
#
_symmetry.space_group_name_H-M   'P 1'
#
loop_
_entity.id
_entity.type
_entity.pdbx_description
1 polymer ?
#
loop_
_entity_poly.entity_id
_entity_poly.type
_entity_poly.pdbx_seq_one_letter_code
_entity_poly.pdbx_strand_id
1 'polypeptide(L)'
;TAHKHSLYYIYTALSKPITLPGIYEFTALGLLDDRELDYFNSQNQTKVPMQDWMREKMQADYWDKGTQSRRTPQILHFLLTSELH
;
A
#
# COMPACT_ATOMS: atom_id res chain seq x y z
N THR A 1 32.54 -8.47 -0.22
CA THR A 1 31.78 -7.80 -1.31
C THR A 1 30.62 -7.05 -0.68
N ALA A 2 30.36 -5.80 -1.09
CA ALA A 2 29.20 -5.06 -0.59
C ALA A 2 27.96 -5.53 -1.36
N HIS A 3 26.95 -6.03 -0.64
CA HIS A 3 25.65 -6.36 -1.22
C HIS A 3 24.80 -5.09 -1.28
N LYS A 4 24.18 -4.82 -2.43
CA LYS A 4 23.22 -3.73 -2.60
C LYS A 4 21.81 -4.30 -2.43
N HIS A 5 20.97 -3.55 -1.73
CA HIS A 5 19.56 -3.85 -1.55
C HIS A 5 18.74 -2.66 -2.03
N SER A 6 17.53 -2.92 -2.53
CA SER A 6 16.61 -1.89 -3.03
C SER A 6 15.23 -2.05 -2.41
N LEU A 7 14.64 -0.92 -2.00
CA LEU A 7 13.29 -0.85 -1.47
C LEU A 7 12.45 0.06 -2.37
N TYR A 8 11.35 -0.46 -2.89
CA TYR A 8 10.40 0.28 -3.74
C TYR A 8 9.04 0.38 -3.09
N TYR A 9 8.35 1.48 -3.37
CA TYR A 9 6.94 1.66 -3.06
C TYR A 9 6.19 2.04 -4.33
N ILE A 10 5.20 1.23 -4.68
CA ILE A 10 4.36 1.45 -5.86
C ILE A 10 2.99 1.88 -5.36
N TYR A 11 2.55 3.05 -5.80
CA TYR A 11 1.22 3.57 -5.53
C TYR A 11 0.43 3.60 -6.84
N THR A 12 -0.77 3.04 -6.82
CA THR A 12 -1.69 3.05 -7.97
C THR A 12 -2.99 3.68 -7.54
N ALA A 13 -3.50 4.60 -8.36
CA ALA A 13 -4.72 5.34 -8.08
C ALA A 13 -5.53 5.49 -9.38
N LEU A 14 -6.79 5.09 -9.37
CA LEU A 14 -7.67 5.12 -10.54
C LEU A 14 -8.49 6.41 -10.54
N SER A 15 -8.47 7.16 -11.64
CA SER A 15 -9.23 8.41 -11.76
C SER A 15 -10.75 8.23 -11.81
N LYS A 16 -11.21 7.01 -12.08
CA LYS A 16 -12.62 6.63 -12.11
C LYS A 16 -12.81 5.30 -11.40
N PRO A 17 -13.89 5.12 -10.61
CA PRO A 17 -14.21 3.84 -10.00
C PRO A 17 -14.38 2.75 -11.05
N ILE A 18 -13.78 1.59 -10.81
CA ILE A 18 -13.97 0.39 -11.62
C ILE A 18 -14.46 -0.73 -10.70
N THR A 19 -15.64 -1.27 -10.99
CA THR A 19 -16.25 -2.36 -10.21
C THR A 19 -15.85 -3.71 -10.80
N LEU A 20 -14.58 -4.07 -10.67
CA LEU A 20 -14.05 -5.39 -11.05
C LEU A 20 -13.43 -6.09 -9.84
N PRO A 21 -13.69 -7.40 -9.62
CA PRO A 21 -13.09 -8.14 -8.52
C PRO A 21 -11.57 -8.04 -8.54
N GLY A 22 -10.98 -7.72 -7.38
CA GLY A 22 -9.53 -7.59 -7.22
C GLY A 22 -8.92 -6.28 -7.72
N ILE A 23 -9.73 -5.37 -8.28
CA ILE A 23 -9.30 -4.02 -8.63
C ILE A 23 -9.80 -3.06 -7.55
N TYR A 24 -8.88 -2.24 -7.04
CA TYR A 24 -9.17 -1.23 -6.03
C TYR A 24 -8.83 0.14 -6.57
N GLU A 25 -9.62 1.14 -6.19
CA GLU A 25 -9.41 2.54 -6.59
C GLU A 25 -8.02 3.04 -6.20
N PHE A 26 -7.51 2.60 -5.05
CA PHE A 26 -6.16 2.92 -4.62
C PHE A 26 -5.49 1.70 -4.01
N THR A 27 -4.21 1.50 -4.36
CA THR A 27 -3.35 0.46 -3.78
C THR A 27 -1.96 0.99 -3.48
N ALA A 28 -1.31 0.40 -2.48
CA ALA A 28 0.10 0.64 -2.20
C ALA A 28 0.83 -0.68 -1.93
N LEU A 29 1.92 -0.94 -2.66
CA LEU A 29 2.73 -2.15 -2.58
C LEU A 29 4.16 -1.80 -2.17
N GLY A 30 4.71 -2.51 -1.18
CA GLY A 30 6.12 -2.42 -0.79
C GLY A 30 6.92 -3.60 -1.34
N LEU A 31 8.08 -3.34 -1.95
CA LEU A 31 8.98 -4.35 -2.53
C LEU A 31 10.40 -4.22 -1.96
N LEU A 32 10.98 -5.29 -1.45
CA LEU A 32 12.41 -5.36 -1.09
C LEU A 32 13.10 -6.38 -1.99
N ASP A 33 14.08 -5.93 -2.76
CA ASP A 33 14.76 -6.75 -3.77
C ASP A 33 13.76 -7.49 -4.69
N ASP A 34 12.79 -6.72 -5.20
CA ASP A 34 11.68 -7.18 -6.05
C ASP A 34 10.71 -8.17 -5.40
N ARG A 35 10.79 -8.37 -4.07
CA ARG A 35 9.87 -9.23 -3.31
C ARG A 35 8.84 -8.42 -2.54
N GLU A 36 7.58 -8.79 -2.69
CA GLU A 36 6.46 -8.15 -1.97
C GLU A 36 6.62 -8.31 -0.46
N LEU A 37 6.72 -7.18 0.23
CA LEU A 37 6.78 -7.11 1.68
C LEU A 37 5.41 -6.92 2.30
N ASP A 38 4.63 -6.02 1.71
CA ASP A 38 3.35 -5.60 2.24
C ASP A 38 2.45 -5.02 1.15
N TYR A 39 1.15 -5.00 1.46
CA TYR A 39 0.13 -4.50 0.55
C TYR A 39 -0.93 -3.70 1.32
N PHE A 40 -1.59 -2.80 0.60
CA PHE A 40 -2.72 -2.01 1.07
C PHE A 40 -3.66 -1.74 -0.11
N ASN A 41 -4.96 -1.73 0.17
CA ASN A 41 -5.97 -1.32 -0.78
C ASN A 41 -7.01 -0.40 -0.14
N SER A 42 -7.75 0.33 -0.99
CA SER A 42 -8.75 1.30 -0.55
C SER A 42 -9.97 0.71 0.13
N GLN A 43 -10.24 -0.60 -0.04
CA GLN A 43 -11.38 -1.27 0.57
C GLN A 43 -11.11 -1.69 2.02
N ASN A 44 -10.00 -2.40 2.26
CA ASN A 44 -9.61 -2.92 3.57
C ASN A 44 -8.90 -1.86 4.42
N GLN A 45 -8.31 -0.85 3.76
CA GLN A 45 -7.66 0.31 4.38
C GLN A 45 -6.66 -0.04 5.49
N THR A 46 -5.99 -1.18 5.33
CA THR A 46 -5.06 -1.78 6.29
C THR A 46 -3.82 -2.27 5.56
N LYS A 47 -2.64 -1.92 6.07
CA LYS A 47 -1.36 -2.45 5.58
C LYS A 47 -1.21 -3.88 6.09
N VAL A 48 -1.09 -4.84 5.20
CA VAL A 48 -0.97 -6.27 5.56
C VAL A 48 0.40 -6.84 5.15
N PRO A 49 1.01 -7.73 5.96
CA PRO A 49 2.23 -8.44 5.60
C PRO A 49 2.01 -9.40 4.44
N MET A 50 2.95 -9.44 3.50
CA MET A 50 3.05 -10.45 2.44
C MET A 50 4.12 -11.51 2.72
N GLN A 51 4.94 -11.32 3.76
CA GLN A 51 5.97 -12.26 4.18
C GLN A 51 5.73 -12.73 5.62
N ASP A 52 5.87 -14.03 5.87
CA ASP A 52 5.63 -14.61 7.20
C ASP A 52 6.58 -14.05 8.26
N TRP A 53 7.86 -13.86 7.92
CA TRP A 53 8.83 -13.28 8.85
C TRP A 53 8.46 -11.84 9.25
N MET A 54 7.81 -11.06 8.38
CA MET A 54 7.33 -9.73 8.77
C MET A 54 6.17 -9.85 9.74
N ARG A 55 5.23 -10.77 9.50
CA ARG A 55 4.11 -11.01 10.41
C ARG A 55 4.58 -11.41 11.81
N GLU A 56 5.61 -12.26 11.89
CA GLU A 56 6.13 -12.79 13.15
C GLU A 56 7.02 -11.80 13.91
N LYS A 57 7.77 -10.95 13.20
CA LYS A 57 8.81 -10.10 13.80
C LYS A 57 8.40 -8.64 13.99
N MET A 58 7.45 -8.14 13.21
CA MET A 58 7.02 -6.74 13.29
C MET A 58 5.93 -6.57 14.33
N GLN A 59 6.09 -5.57 15.20
CA GLN A 59 5.12 -5.23 16.22
C GLN A 59 3.87 -4.59 15.61
N ALA A 60 2.75 -4.61 16.34
CA ALA A 60 1.48 -4.05 15.87
C ALA A 60 1.60 -2.57 15.45
N ASP A 61 2.37 -1.77 16.20
CA ASP A 61 2.54 -0.34 15.95
C ASP A 61 3.22 -0.04 14.60
N TYR A 62 4.09 -0.93 14.10
CA TYR A 62 4.67 -0.83 12.77
C TYR A 62 3.59 -0.88 11.68
N TRP A 63 2.62 -1.78 11.83
CA TRP A 63 1.52 -1.95 10.90
C TRP A 63 0.53 -0.78 10.96
N ASP A 64 0.24 -0.29 12.17
CA ASP A 64 -0.66 0.85 12.38
C ASP A 64 -0.09 2.14 11.79
N LYS A 65 1.18 2.45 12.10
CA LYS A 65 1.89 3.60 11.52
C LYS A 65 1.99 3.48 9.99
N GLY A 66 2.30 2.28 9.50
CA GLY A 66 2.36 2.02 8.07
C GLY A 66 1.00 2.15 7.37
N THR A 67 -0.09 1.82 8.06
CA THR A 67 -1.46 2.03 7.57
C THR A 67 -1.79 3.52 7.50
N GLN A 68 -1.51 4.26 8.56
CA GLN A 68 -1.74 5.71 8.59
C GLN A 68 -0.98 6.44 7.48
N SER A 69 0.28 6.04 7.23
CA SER A 69 1.09 6.61 6.16
C SER A 69 0.50 6.41 4.76
N ARG A 70 -0.25 5.32 4.52
CA ARG A 70 -0.89 5.03 3.23
C ARG A 70 -2.25 5.71 3.05
N ARG A 71 -2.91 6.08 4.15
CA ARG A 71 -4.18 6.81 4.12
C ARG A 71 -4.00 8.23 3.60
N THR A 72 -2.91 8.91 3.92
CA THR A 72 -2.71 10.30 3.45
C THR A 72 -2.72 10.42 1.92
N PRO A 73 -1.95 9.61 1.15
CA PRO A 73 -2.05 9.62 -0.31
C PRO A 73 -3.44 9.16 -0.84
N GLN A 74 -4.09 8.20 -0.19
CA GLN A 74 -5.45 7.78 -0.57
C GLN A 74 -6.45 8.93 -0.43
N ILE A 75 -6.41 9.66 0.70
CA ILE A 75 -7.29 10.81 0.95
C ILE A 75 -7.00 11.91 -0.06
N LEU A 76 -5.73 12.21 -0.32
CA LEU A 76 -5.36 13.21 -1.32
C LEU A 76 -5.90 12.83 -2.70
N HIS A 77 -5.77 11.56 -3.10
CA HIS A 77 -6.35 11.06 -4.34
C HIS A 77 -7.87 11.27 -4.39
N PHE A 78 -8.58 10.86 -3.33
CA PHE A 78 -10.03 11.01 -3.23
C PHE A 78 -10.48 12.47 -3.42
N LEU A 79 -9.83 13.40 -2.70
CA LEU A 79 -10.12 14.84 -2.79
C LEU A 79 -9.88 15.40 -4.21
N LEU A 80 -8.82 14.97 -4.89
CA LEU A 80 -8.52 15.44 -6.24
C LEU A 80 -9.52 14.89 -7.29
N THR A 81 -10.10 13.72 -7.04
CA THR A 81 -11.07 13.09 -7.97
C THR A 81 -12.53 13.44 -7.68
N SER A 82 -12.86 13.85 -6.46
CA SER A 82 -14.23 14.29 -6.11
C SER A 82 -14.59 15.62 -6.77
N GLU A 83 -13.61 16.49 -7.02
CA GLU A 83 -13.79 17.78 -7.73
C GLU A 83 -13.98 17.62 -9.25
N LEU A 84 -13.82 16.40 -9.78
CA LEU A 84 -13.96 16.10 -11.21
C LEU A 84 -15.35 15.54 -11.58
N HIS A 85 -16.28 15.46 -10.62
CA HIS A 85 -17.64 14.96 -10.77
C HIS A 85 -18.66 16.05 -10.38
#